data_AF-A0A0T9F8H5-F1
#
_entry.id   AF-A0A0T9F8H5-F1
#
_cell.length_a   1.000
_cell.length_b   1.000
_cell.length_c   1.000
_cell.angle_alpha   90.00
_cell.angle_beta   90.00
_cell.angle_gamma   90.00
#
_symmetry.space_group_name_H-M   'P 1'
#
loop_
_entity.id
_entity.type
_entity.pdbx_description
1 polymer ?
#
loop_
_entity_poly.entity_id
_entity_poly.type
_entity_poly.pdbx_seq_one_letter_code
_entity_poly.pdbx_strand_id
1 'polypeptide(L)'
;MPVEVYRQRRAEFIAAHEDEAERARSAGGGNWYRNTVRDLGKGYVRAVTDAHRRRVIDSNTAAIYLDAKVSQIPKLAESAELRSVV
;
A
#
# COMPACT_ATOMS: atom_id res chain seq x y z
N MET A 1 -24.74 3.54 -5.53
CA MET A 1 -25.34 2.59 -4.57
C MET A 1 -26.15 3.37 -3.56
N PRO A 2 -27.44 3.05 -3.33
CA PRO A 2 -28.22 3.67 -2.25
C PRO A 2 -27.55 3.41 -0.89
N VAL A 3 -27.59 4.39 0.01
CA VAL A 3 -26.89 4.32 1.31
C VAL A 3 -27.37 3.15 2.16
N GLU A 4 -28.66 2.78 2.05
CA GLU A 4 -29.23 1.57 2.64
C GLU A 4 -28.49 0.29 2.23
N VAL A 5 -28.17 0.13 0.93
CA VAL A 5 -27.52 -1.08 0.40
C VAL A 5 -26.08 -1.18 0.91
N TYR A 6 -25.38 -0.05 1.02
CA TYR A 6 -24.04 -0.01 1.61
C TYR A 6 -24.08 -0.40 3.08
N ARG A 7 -25.04 0.13 3.86
CA ARG A 7 -25.18 -0.20 5.29
C ARG A 7 -25.51 -1.68 5.51
N GLN A 8 -26.37 -2.24 4.67
CA GLN A 8 -26.81 -3.64 4.76
C GLN A 8 -25.67 -4.63 4.44
N ARG A 9 -24.80 -4.29 3.48
CA ARG A 9 -23.69 -5.16 3.03
C ARG A 9 -22.32 -4.80 3.60
N ARG A 10 -22.25 -3.75 4.42
CA ARG A 10 -20.99 -3.26 5.01
C ARG A 10 -20.20 -4.36 5.73
N ALA A 11 -20.89 -5.25 6.44
CA ALA A 11 -20.26 -6.36 7.15
C ALA A 11 -19.59 -7.36 6.18
N GLU A 12 -20.24 -7.70 5.06
CA GLU A 12 -19.68 -8.58 4.02
C GLU A 12 -18.45 -7.94 3.36
N PHE A 13 -18.50 -6.64 3.09
CA PHE A 13 -17.36 -5.91 2.54
C PHE A 13 -16.17 -5.87 3.50
N ILE A 14 -16.42 -5.67 4.80
CA ILE A 14 -15.38 -5.70 5.83
C ILE A 14 -14.80 -7.11 5.94
N ALA A 15 -15.65 -8.13 6.02
CA ALA A 15 -15.22 -9.53 6.12
C ALA A 15 -14.39 -9.97 4.90
N ALA A 16 -14.82 -9.66 3.68
CA ALA A 16 -14.06 -9.97 2.47
C ALA A 16 -12.69 -9.25 2.45
N HIS A 17 -12.63 -8.01 2.95
CA HIS A 17 -11.38 -7.26 3.05
C HIS A 17 -10.47 -7.80 4.16
N GLU A 18 -11.04 -8.24 5.27
CA GLU A 18 -10.33 -8.90 6.37
C GLU A 18 -9.79 -10.26 5.94
N ASP A 19 -10.55 -11.07 5.19
CA ASP A 19 -10.12 -12.37 4.65
C ASP A 19 -9.01 -12.24 3.60
N GLU A 20 -9.08 -11.22 2.74
CA GLU A 20 -7.99 -10.86 1.81
C GLU A 20 -6.73 -10.48 2.59
N ALA A 21 -6.88 -9.67 3.64
CA ALA A 21 -5.78 -9.28 4.50
C ALA A 21 -5.25 -10.45 5.34
N GLU A 22 -6.10 -11.38 5.77
CA GLU A 22 -5.76 -12.61 6.49
C GLU A 22 -4.92 -13.50 5.59
N ARG A 23 -5.37 -13.77 4.36
CA ARG A 23 -4.61 -14.54 3.36
C ARG A 23 -3.26 -13.91 3.05
N ALA A 24 -3.19 -12.57 2.95
CA ALA A 24 -1.94 -11.85 2.79
C ALA A 24 -1.00 -11.99 4.00
N ARG A 25 -1.53 -12.13 5.22
CA ARG A 25 -0.76 -12.41 6.45
C ARG A 25 -0.33 -13.88 6.55
N SER A 26 -1.18 -14.81 6.14
CA SER A 26 -0.95 -16.27 6.22
C SER A 26 0.03 -16.77 5.16
N ALA A 27 0.18 -16.08 4.02
CA ALA A 27 1.06 -16.48 2.91
C ALA A 27 2.57 -16.30 3.18
N GLY A 28 2.98 -15.76 4.33
CA GLY A 28 4.37 -15.79 4.76
C GLY A 28 4.73 -14.67 5.70
N GLY A 29 5.36 -15.01 6.83
CA GLY A 29 5.99 -14.07 7.77
C GLY A 29 7.22 -13.35 7.19
N GLY A 30 7.09 -12.81 5.97
CA GLY A 30 8.06 -11.94 5.34
C GLY A 30 7.70 -10.47 5.58
N ASN A 31 8.71 -9.62 5.66
CA ASN A 31 8.54 -8.17 5.75
C ASN A 31 7.68 -7.67 4.57
N TRP A 32 6.40 -7.37 4.82
CA TRP A 32 5.44 -6.87 3.82
C TRP A 32 6.04 -5.74 2.99
N TYR A 33 6.70 -4.76 3.63
CA TYR A 33 7.32 -3.64 2.93
C TYR A 33 8.38 -4.09 1.91
N ARG A 34 9.15 -5.13 2.23
CA ARG A 34 10.17 -5.68 1.32
C ARG A 34 9.52 -6.38 0.13
N ASN A 35 8.46 -7.15 0.37
CA ASN A 35 7.74 -7.86 -0.68
C ASN A 35 7.02 -6.88 -1.60
N THR A 36 6.24 -5.95 -1.05
CA THR A 36 5.56 -4.89 -1.79
C THR A 36 6.52 -4.06 -2.63
N VAL A 37 7.66 -3.63 -2.08
CA VAL A 37 8.69 -2.89 -2.85
C VAL A 37 9.30 -3.75 -3.96
N ARG A 38 9.46 -5.05 -3.75
CA ARG A 38 9.97 -5.97 -4.78
C ARG A 38 8.96 -6.13 -5.91
N ASP A 39 7.69 -6.29 -5.57
CA ASP A 39 6.62 -6.61 -6.51
C ASP A 39 6.21 -5.37 -7.32
N LEU A 40 6.15 -4.18 -6.71
CA LEU A 40 5.95 -2.89 -7.40
C LEU A 40 7.19 -2.42 -8.17
N GLY A 41 8.38 -2.85 -7.73
CA GLY A 41 9.65 -2.39 -8.26
C GLY A 41 10.17 -1.12 -7.58
N LYS A 42 11.46 -1.12 -7.22
CA LYS A 42 12.11 -0.03 -6.46
C LYS A 42 12.07 1.32 -7.16
N GLY A 43 12.26 1.35 -8.48
CA GLY A 43 12.25 2.59 -9.26
C GLY A 43 10.88 3.26 -9.24
N TYR A 44 9.81 2.46 -9.36
CA TYR A 44 8.45 2.94 -9.28
C TYR A 44 8.13 3.49 -7.89
N VAL A 45 8.43 2.74 -6.82
CA VAL A 45 8.20 3.22 -5.45
C VAL A 45 8.94 4.53 -5.20
N ARG A 46 10.22 4.65 -5.62
CA ARG A 46 11.00 5.89 -5.49
C ARG A 46 10.41 7.06 -6.27
N ALA A 47 9.93 6.83 -7.50
CA ALA A 47 9.34 7.89 -8.31
C ALA A 47 8.04 8.44 -7.68
N VAL A 48 7.18 7.55 -7.19
CA VAL A 48 5.93 7.94 -6.52
C VAL A 48 6.21 8.67 -5.20
N THR A 49 7.14 8.17 -4.39
CA THR A 49 7.48 8.81 -3.11
C THR A 49 8.21 10.14 -3.30
N ASP A 50 9.07 10.26 -4.31
CA ASP A 50 9.72 11.54 -4.68
C ASP A 50 8.69 12.56 -5.19
N ALA A 51 7.77 12.16 -6.07
CA ALA A 51 6.67 13.02 -6.54
C ALA A 51 5.80 13.50 -5.37
N HIS A 52 5.49 12.61 -4.42
CA HIS A 52 4.76 12.98 -3.21
C HIS A 52 5.54 13.97 -2.34
N ARG A 53 6.83 13.72 -2.11
CA ARG A 53 7.72 14.60 -1.33
C ARG A 53 7.83 16.01 -1.92
N ARG A 54 7.88 16.10 -3.24
CA ARG A 54 7.89 17.37 -4.01
C ARG A 54 6.51 18.01 -4.13
N ARG A 55 5.47 17.41 -3.54
CA ARG A 55 4.06 17.86 -3.59
C ARG A 55 3.50 17.95 -5.02
N VAL A 56 4.03 17.15 -5.94
CA VAL A 56 3.47 16.99 -7.29
C VAL A 56 2.17 16.18 -7.23
N ILE A 57 2.10 15.23 -6.30
CA ILE A 57 0.91 14.45 -5.98
C ILE A 57 0.61 14.52 -4.49
N ASP A 58 -0.67 14.51 -4.13
CA ASP A 58 -1.12 14.45 -2.75
C ASP A 58 -0.94 13.04 -2.14
N SER A 59 -1.12 12.94 -0.82
CA SER A 59 -0.93 11.69 -0.09
C SER A 59 -1.89 10.58 -0.51
N ASN A 60 -3.13 10.91 -0.86
CA ASN A 60 -4.13 9.92 -1.27
C ASN A 60 -3.79 9.38 -2.66
N THR A 61 -3.37 10.25 -3.58
CA THR A 61 -2.88 9.82 -4.90
C THR A 61 -1.66 8.90 -4.79
N ALA A 62 -0.70 9.25 -3.93
CA ALA A 62 0.47 8.40 -3.67
C ALA A 62 0.10 7.03 -3.06
N ALA A 63 -0.88 7.00 -2.15
CA ALA A 63 -1.40 5.78 -1.54
C ALA A 63 -2.05 4.84 -2.59
N ILE A 64 -2.83 5.40 -3.52
CA ILE A 64 -3.43 4.65 -4.62
C ILE A 64 -2.35 4.03 -5.52
N TYR A 65 -1.35 4.82 -5.91
CA TYR A 65 -0.26 4.32 -6.76
C TYR A 65 0.60 3.25 -6.12
N LEU A 66 0.77 3.27 -4.80
CA LEU A 66 1.54 2.29 -4.04
C LEU A 66 0.71 1.11 -3.52
N ASP A 67 -0.61 1.13 -3.76
CA ASP A 67 -1.58 0.20 -3.16
C ASP A 67 -1.32 0.02 -1.65
N ALA A 68 -1.19 1.15 -0.95
CA ALA A 68 -0.76 1.19 0.44
C ALA A 68 -1.50 2.29 1.22
N LYS A 69 -1.49 2.20 2.55
CA LYS A 69 -2.00 3.27 3.40
C LYS A 69 -1.04 4.46 3.35
N VAL A 70 -1.59 5.67 3.48
CA VAL A 70 -0.79 6.91 3.56
C VAL A 70 0.30 6.82 4.64
N SER A 71 -0.02 6.23 5.80
CA SER A 71 0.93 6.04 6.91
C SER A 71 2.08 5.07 6.60
N GLN A 72 1.95 4.24 5.56
CA GLN A 72 2.95 3.26 5.14
C GLN A 72 3.94 3.82 4.11
N ILE A 73 3.60 4.93 3.44
CA ILE A 73 4.42 5.55 2.39
C ILE A 73 5.86 5.82 2.86
N PRO A 74 6.12 6.37 4.08
CA PRO A 74 7.50 6.61 4.52
C PRO A 74 8.31 5.31 4.65
N LYS A 75 7.71 4.23 5.15
CA LYS A 75 8.40 2.95 5.35
C LYS A 75 8.64 2.21 4.04
N LEU A 76 7.74 2.37 3.06
CA LEU A 76 7.97 1.90 1.69
C LEU A 76 9.12 2.65 1.01
N ALA A 77 9.22 3.98 1.20
CA ALA A 77 10.33 4.77 0.70
C ALA A 77 11.67 4.28 1.26
N GLU A 78 11.78 4.13 2.59
CA GLU A 78 12.98 3.60 3.27
C GLU A 78 13.35 2.20 2.74
N SER A 79 12.34 1.32 2.59
CA SER A 79 12.54 -0.04 2.08
C SER A 79 13.00 -0.07 0.62
N ALA A 80 12.60 0.92 -0.18
CA ALA A 80 13.08 1.10 -1.56
C ALA A 80 14.49 1.68 -1.64
N GLU A 81 14.93 2.45 -0.64
CA GLU A 81 16.28 3.03 -0.56
C GLU A 81 17.34 2.02 -0.07
N LEU A 82 16.96 1.00 0.71
CA LEU A 82 17.82 0.00 1.37
C LEU A 82 18.63 -0.95 0.44
N ARG A 83 19.05 -0.50 -0.75
CA ARG A 83 20.05 -1.20 -1.56
C ARG A 83 20.81 -0.23 -2.48
N SER A 84 21.40 0.82 -1.92
CA SER A 84 22.66 1.37 -2.44
C SER A 84 23.80 0.69 -1.68
N VAL A 85 24.10 -0.56 -2.03
CA VAL A 85 25.43 -1.09 -1.74
C VAL A 85 26.31 -0.45 -2.80
N VAL A 86 27.06 0.56 -2.39
CA VAL A 86 28.34 0.92 -3.01
C VAL A 86 29.33 -0.15 -2.63
#